data_AF-A0AAD9FD88-F1
#
_entry.id   AF-A0AAD9FD88-F1
#
_cell.length_a   1.000
_cell.length_b   1.000
_cell.length_c   1.000
_cell.angle_alpha   90.00
_cell.angle_beta   90.00
_cell.angle_gamma   90.00
#
_symmetry.space_group_name_H-M   'P 1'
#
loop_
_entity.id
_entity.type
_entity.pdbx_description
1 polymer ?
#
loop_
_entity_poly.entity_id
_entity_poly.type
_entity_poly.pdbx_seq_one_letter_code
_entity_poly.pdbx_strand_id
1 'polypeptide(L)'
;MEESVLLDLLECPVCLERLDATAKVLPCQHTFCRRCLQSILGSRGELRCPECRTLVESGVDELPSNILLVRLLDGIKQRPRGGASAARGGGQSTQQGVQPSGARGGSQSTQQGVQQPQRNATKNPLVRVSTHVYNLPSSSSSH
;
A
#
# COMPACT_ATOMS: atom_id res chain seq x y z
N MET A 1 -7.89 19.73 -18.12
CA MET A 1 -8.27 20.47 -16.91
C MET A 1 -8.66 19.51 -15.78
N GLU A 2 -9.37 18.42 -16.06
CA GLU A 2 -9.83 17.47 -15.02
C GLU A 2 -8.70 16.78 -14.22
N GLU A 3 -7.56 16.49 -14.87
CA GLU A 3 -6.38 15.87 -14.24
C GLU A 3 -5.75 16.74 -13.14
N SER A 4 -5.77 18.07 -13.33
CA SER A 4 -5.17 19.04 -12.41
C SER A 4 -6.00 19.18 -11.14
N VAL A 5 -7.33 19.19 -11.27
CA VAL A 5 -8.28 19.29 -10.15
C VAL A 5 -8.11 18.09 -9.20
N LEU A 6 -7.92 16.89 -9.76
CA LEU A 6 -7.71 15.67 -8.96
C LEU A 6 -6.39 15.69 -8.19
N LEU A 7 -5.34 16.32 -8.72
CA LEU A 7 -4.05 16.46 -8.02
C LEU A 7 -4.13 17.48 -6.87
N ASP A 8 -4.94 18.54 -7.03
CA ASP A 8 -5.16 19.54 -5.98
C ASP A 8 -5.98 18.96 -4.81
N LEU A 9 -6.79 17.93 -5.04
CA LEU A 9 -7.48 17.14 -4.00
C LEU A 9 -6.53 16.23 -3.19
N LEU A 10 -5.30 16.01 -3.65
CA LEU A 10 -4.31 15.11 -3.05
C LEU A 10 -3.18 15.90 -2.38
N GLU A 11 -3.51 16.97 -1.67
CA GLU A 11 -2.54 17.81 -0.98
C GLU A 11 -2.48 17.52 0.52
N CYS A 12 -1.31 17.73 1.10
CA CYS A 12 -1.13 17.64 2.53
C CYS A 12 -1.70 18.91 3.19
N PRO A 13 -2.64 18.81 4.14
CA PRO A 13 -3.24 19.98 4.78
C PRO A 13 -2.25 20.78 5.66
N VAL A 14 -1.06 20.24 5.94
CA VAL A 14 -0.02 20.92 6.75
C VAL A 14 0.90 21.77 5.89
N CYS A 15 1.40 21.25 4.77
CA CYS A 15 2.37 21.95 3.93
C CYS A 15 1.81 22.42 2.58
N LEU A 16 0.55 22.05 2.27
CA LEU A 16 -0.13 22.36 1.00
C LEU A 16 0.66 21.90 -0.23
N GLU A 17 1.51 20.89 -0.05
CA GLU A 17 2.20 20.22 -1.15
C GLU A 17 1.50 18.90 -1.46
N ARG A 18 1.64 18.44 -2.70
CA ARG A 18 1.07 17.18 -3.17
C ARG A 18 1.58 16.01 -2.35
N LEU A 19 0.65 15.15 -1.93
CA LEU A 19 0.94 13.89 -1.28
C LEU A 19 1.58 12.92 -2.28
N ASP A 20 2.52 12.13 -1.78
CA ASP A 20 3.20 11.09 -2.55
C ASP A 20 2.94 9.70 -1.95
N ALA A 21 3.58 8.68 -2.50
CA ALA A 21 3.47 7.30 -2.01
C ALA A 21 3.99 7.11 -0.57
N THR A 22 4.75 8.07 -0.04
CA THR A 22 5.29 8.04 1.33
C THR A 22 4.32 8.61 2.35
N ALA A 23 3.25 9.27 1.91
CA ALA A 23 2.22 9.78 2.77
C ALA A 23 1.63 8.68 3.66
N LYS A 24 1.45 9.02 4.93
CA LYS A 24 1.05 8.08 5.98
C LYS A 24 -0.37 8.34 6.43
N VAL A 25 -1.10 7.27 6.67
CA VAL A 25 -2.47 7.29 7.20
C VAL A 25 -2.42 7.11 8.71
N LEU A 26 -2.99 8.05 9.45
CA LEU A 26 -3.12 7.95 10.89
C LEU A 26 -4.28 6.99 11.26
N PRO A 27 -4.33 6.47 12.51
CA PRO A 27 -5.45 5.64 12.98
C PRO A 27 -6.81 6.35 12.90
N CYS A 28 -6.82 7.68 12.90
CA CYS A 28 -8.01 8.51 12.66
C CYS A 28 -8.35 8.72 11.17
N GLN A 29 -7.73 7.95 10.27
CA GLN A 29 -7.94 7.94 8.81
C GLN A 29 -7.53 9.21 8.05
N HIS A 30 -6.94 10.20 8.71
CA HIS A 30 -6.36 11.37 8.04
C HIS A 30 -4.98 11.04 7.46
N THR A 31 -4.67 11.59 6.29
CA THR A 31 -3.42 11.33 5.54
C THR A 31 -2.55 12.57 5.50
N PHE A 32 -1.25 12.43 5.78
CA PHE A 32 -0.29 13.54 5.73
C PHE A 32 1.03 13.11 5.13
N CYS A 33 1.79 14.10 4.65
CA CYS A 33 3.15 13.89 4.16
C CYS A 33 4.06 13.37 5.28
N ARG A 34 4.94 12.40 4.98
CA ARG A 34 5.86 11.82 5.97
C ARG A 34 6.72 12.88 6.67
N ARG A 35 7.26 13.83 5.90
CA ARG A 35 8.07 14.97 6.39
C ARG A 35 7.32 15.79 7.43
N CYS A 36 6.02 16.02 7.19
CA CYS A 36 5.14 16.81 8.04
C CYS A 36 4.96 16.11 9.40
N LEU A 37 4.68 14.81 9.39
CA LEU A 37 4.51 14.02 10.61
C LEU A 37 5.81 13.90 11.40
N GLN A 38 6.96 13.73 10.74
CA GLN A 38 8.26 13.71 11.41
C GLN A 38 8.57 15.05 12.10
N SER A 39 8.27 16.18 11.44
CA SER A 39 8.45 17.52 12.02
C SER A 39 7.57 17.74 13.26
N ILE A 40 6.30 17.30 13.21
CA ILE A 40 5.37 17.39 14.34
C ILE A 40 5.88 16.56 15.52
N LEU A 41 6.26 15.30 15.27
CA LEU A 41 6.78 14.41 16.31
C LEU A 41 8.08 14.97 16.92
N GLY A 42 8.99 15.49 16.09
CA GLY A 42 10.26 16.06 16.56
C GLY A 42 10.11 17.37 17.35
N SER A 43 9.07 18.17 17.07
CA SER A 43 8.83 19.45 17.76
C SER A 43 8.04 19.30 19.05
N ARG A 44 7.09 18.36 19.12
CA ARG A 44 6.18 18.20 20.26
C ARG A 44 6.53 17.02 21.17
N GLY A 45 7.34 16.07 20.69
CA GLY A 45 7.62 14.81 21.39
C GLY A 45 6.47 13.79 21.35
N GLU A 46 5.30 14.18 20.85
CA GLU A 46 4.15 13.32 20.61
C GLU A 46 3.57 13.56 19.22
N LEU A 47 2.98 12.53 18.62
CA LEU A 47 2.30 12.64 17.33
C LEU A 47 0.79 12.77 17.55
N ARG A 48 0.24 13.95 17.26
CA ARG A 48 -1.22 14.19 17.22
C ARG A 48 -1.65 14.57 15.82
N CYS A 49 -2.84 14.11 15.43
CA CYS A 49 -3.45 14.49 14.15
C CYS A 49 -3.71 16.01 14.11
N PRO A 50 -3.21 16.75 13.10
CA PRO A 50 -3.50 18.18 12.92
C PRO A 50 -4.99 18.51 12.78
N GLU A 51 -5.78 17.60 12.19
CA GLU A 51 -7.20 17.82 11.85
C GLU A 51 -8.11 17.54 13.05
N CYS A 52 -7.97 16.35 13.66
CA CYS A 52 -8.89 15.87 14.70
C CYS A 52 -8.25 15.68 16.09
N ARG A 53 -6.96 16.02 16.25
CA ARG A 53 -6.21 15.99 17.53
C ARG A 53 -6.07 14.62 18.20
N THR A 54 -6.46 13.55 17.50
CA THR A 54 -6.27 12.15 17.95
C THR A 54 -4.78 11.86 18.15
N LEU A 55 -4.45 11.26 19.30
CA LEU A 55 -3.09 10.83 19.63
C LEU A 55 -2.72 9.57 18.83
N VAL A 56 -1.48 9.51 18.37
CA VAL A 56 -0.92 8.38 17.63
C VAL A 56 0.25 7.83 18.42
N GLU A 57 0.13 6.58 18.85
CA GLU A 57 1.13 5.92 19.72
C GLU A 57 2.28 5.28 18.92
N SER A 58 2.09 5.06 17.62
CA SER A 58 3.08 4.48 16.71
C SER A 58 4.00 5.54 16.11
N GLY A 59 5.23 5.14 15.77
CA GLY A 59 6.16 5.97 15.02
C GLY A 59 5.68 6.23 13.59
N VAL A 60 6.16 7.33 12.99
CA VAL A 60 5.77 7.74 11.63
C VAL A 60 6.07 6.67 10.58
N ASP A 61 7.17 5.93 10.75
CA ASP A 61 7.59 4.85 9.86
C ASP A 61 6.64 3.65 9.86
N GLU A 62 6.05 3.35 11.01
CA GLU A 62 5.17 2.19 11.25
C GLU A 62 3.77 2.40 10.71
N LEU A 63 3.37 3.66 10.48
CA LEU A 63 2.07 3.98 9.92
C LEU A 63 1.93 3.45 8.47
N PRO A 64 0.75 2.95 8.10
CA PRO A 64 0.52 2.46 6.74
C PRO A 64 0.51 3.61 5.73
N SER A 65 0.99 3.33 4.51
CA SER A 65 0.81 4.22 3.37
C SER A 65 -0.60 4.10 2.80
N ASN A 66 -1.12 5.17 2.22
CA ASN A 66 -2.41 5.14 1.54
C ASN A 66 -2.28 4.48 0.16
N ILE A 67 -2.59 3.18 0.06
CA ILE A 67 -2.49 2.44 -1.20
C ILE A 67 -3.42 2.96 -2.30
N LEU A 68 -4.53 3.62 -1.95
CA LEU A 68 -5.43 4.24 -2.91
C LEU A 68 -4.80 5.50 -3.51
N LEU A 69 -4.18 6.33 -2.67
CA LEU A 69 -3.40 7.48 -3.12
C LEU A 69 -2.33 7.05 -4.14
N VAL A 70 -1.57 6.00 -3.85
CA VAL A 70 -0.54 5.48 -4.77
C VAL A 70 -1.15 5.12 -6.13
N ARG A 71 -2.23 4.34 -6.13
CA ARG A 71 -2.92 3.92 -7.36
C ARG A 71 -3.49 5.09 -8.15
N LEU A 72 -4.03 6.10 -7.46
CA LEU A 72 -4.56 7.31 -8.08
C LEU A 72 -3.43 8.11 -8.74
N LEU A 73 -2.32 8.32 -8.03
CA LEU A 73 -1.14 9.03 -8.55
C LEU A 73 -0.54 8.31 -9.77
N ASP A 74 -0.51 6.97 -9.78
CA ASP A 74 -0.02 6.20 -10.92
C ASP A 74 -0.98 6.27 -12.12
N GLY A 75 -2.29 6.17 -11.90
CA GLY A 75 -3.30 6.24 -12.96
C GLY A 75 -3.28 7.59 -13.70
N ILE A 76 -3.07 8.68 -12.96
CA ILE A 76 -2.94 10.03 -13.52
C ILE A 76 -1.67 10.17 -14.39
N LYS A 77 -0.56 9.55 -13.99
CA LYS A 77 0.71 9.62 -14.74
C LYS A 77 0.69 8.79 -16.03
N GLN A 78 -0.12 7.74 -16.08
CA GLN A 78 -0.08 6.74 -17.15
C GLN A 78 -1.00 7.06 -18.35
N ARG A 79 -1.70 8.19 -18.39
CA ARG A 79 -2.50 8.53 -19.58
C ARG A 79 -1.58 8.91 -20.74
N PRO A 80 -1.42 8.05 -21.77
CA PRO A 80 -0.61 8.41 -22.92
C PRO A 80 -1.42 9.43 -23.72
N ARG A 81 -0.98 10.69 -23.69
CA ARG A 81 -1.38 11.65 -24.72
C ARG A 81 -0.63 11.27 -26.00
N GLY A 82 -1.23 10.43 -26.85
CA GLY A 82 -0.67 10.17 -28.17
C GLY A 82 -0.98 8.78 -28.72
N GLY A 83 -2.19 8.60 -29.22
CA GLY A 83 -2.46 7.59 -30.25
C GLY A 83 -2.01 8.11 -31.61
N ALA A 84 -0.69 8.27 -31.80
CA ALA A 84 -0.12 8.37 -33.14
C ALA A 84 -0.04 6.94 -33.72
N SER A 85 -0.60 6.79 -34.92
CA SER A 85 -0.84 5.55 -35.62
C SER A 85 0.35 4.61 -35.73
N ALA A 86 0.01 3.33 -35.67
CA ALA A 86 0.79 2.18 -36.04
C ALA A 86 1.69 2.40 -37.27
N ALA A 87 2.98 2.17 -37.09
CA ALA A 87 3.89 1.78 -38.16
C ALA A 87 5.00 0.91 -37.56
N ARG A 88 5.44 -0.10 -38.34
CA ARG A 88 6.40 -1.20 -38.07
C ARG A 88 5.69 -2.48 -37.64
N GLY A 89 5.41 -3.45 -38.52
CA GLY A 89 6.07 -3.80 -39.78
C GLY A 89 7.33 -4.61 -39.51
N GLY A 90 7.27 -5.94 -39.74
CA GLY A 90 8.44 -6.82 -39.74
C GLY A 90 8.16 -8.19 -39.15
N GLY A 91 7.74 -9.14 -39.98
CA GLY A 91 7.68 -10.56 -39.61
C GLY A 91 9.06 -11.22 -39.57
N GLN A 92 9.14 -12.37 -38.92
CA GLN A 92 9.77 -13.57 -39.49
C GLN A 92 9.52 -14.81 -38.63
N SER A 93 9.08 -15.83 -39.35
CA SER A 93 8.88 -17.22 -39.01
C SER A 93 10.23 -17.93 -38.82
N THR A 94 10.38 -18.69 -37.74
CA THR A 94 11.47 -19.69 -37.60
C THR A 94 10.88 -21.06 -37.28
N GLN A 95 10.43 -21.70 -38.35
CA GLN A 95 10.85 -23.02 -38.81
C GLN A 95 11.38 -24.02 -37.76
N GLN A 96 10.56 -25.04 -37.61
CA GLN A 96 10.73 -26.37 -37.03
C GLN A 96 11.92 -27.14 -37.63
N GLY A 97 12.64 -27.93 -36.80
CA GLY A 97 13.72 -28.80 -37.29
C GLY A 97 14.27 -29.80 -36.26
N VAL A 98 13.68 -31.01 -36.26
CA VAL A 98 14.29 -32.35 -36.15
C VAL A 98 15.02 -32.81 -34.85
N GLN A 99 14.69 -34.05 -34.49
CA GLN A 99 15.13 -34.93 -33.39
C GLN A 99 16.62 -35.33 -33.48
N PRO A 100 17.21 -36.05 -32.49
CA PRO A 100 17.17 -37.52 -32.57
C PRO A 100 17.17 -38.31 -31.24
N SER A 101 16.91 -39.61 -31.42
CA SER A 101 16.88 -40.76 -30.51
C SER A 101 18.12 -41.00 -29.65
N GLY A 102 17.91 -41.65 -28.50
CA GLY A 102 18.90 -41.76 -27.42
C GLY A 102 19.87 -42.95 -27.43
N ALA A 103 20.55 -43.10 -26.29
CA ALA A 103 21.34 -44.27 -25.91
C ALA A 103 21.55 -44.32 -24.39
N ARG A 104 21.86 -45.52 -23.93
CA ARG A 104 21.79 -46.10 -22.58
C ARG A 104 23.00 -45.78 -21.67
N GLY A 105 22.79 -46.01 -20.36
CA GLY A 105 23.81 -46.30 -19.34
C GLY A 105 24.09 -45.10 -18.42
N GLY A 106 24.20 -45.19 -17.10
CA GLY A 106 24.20 -46.29 -16.15
C GLY A 106 24.87 -45.77 -14.87
N SER A 107 24.28 -46.09 -13.71
CA SER A 107 24.94 -46.25 -12.40
C SER A 107 25.36 -45.02 -11.57
N GLN A 108 24.92 -45.09 -10.30
CA GLN A 108 25.62 -44.76 -9.04
C GLN A 108 25.33 -43.42 -8.31
N SER A 109 24.49 -43.58 -7.27
CA SER A 109 24.74 -43.25 -5.85
C SER A 109 25.18 -41.83 -5.46
N THR A 110 24.37 -41.17 -4.63
CA THR A 110 24.69 -40.76 -3.24
C THR A 110 23.45 -40.14 -2.60
N GLN A 111 22.97 -40.75 -1.51
CA GLN A 111 21.82 -40.32 -0.74
C GLN A 111 22.34 -39.51 0.44
N GLN A 112 22.16 -38.19 0.45
CA GLN A 112 22.47 -37.35 1.61
C GLN A 112 21.29 -36.43 1.92
N GLY A 113 21.07 -36.27 3.22
CA GLY A 113 19.79 -35.97 3.84
C GLY A 113 19.23 -34.58 3.55
N VAL A 114 17.90 -34.53 3.52
CA VAL A 114 17.14 -33.29 3.58
C VAL A 114 16.22 -33.39 4.78
N GLN A 115 16.63 -32.79 5.89
CA GLN A 115 15.80 -32.60 7.08
C GLN A 115 14.86 -31.42 6.81
N GLN A 116 13.56 -31.67 6.90
CA GLN A 116 12.51 -30.66 6.80
C GLN A 116 11.90 -30.44 8.20
N PRO A 117 11.95 -29.23 8.78
CA PRO A 117 11.31 -28.97 10.06
C PRO A 117 9.79 -28.73 9.87
N GLN A 118 9.00 -29.41 10.70
CA GLN A 118 7.54 -29.34 10.75
C GLN A 118 7.06 -28.01 11.37
N ARG A 119 6.07 -27.40 10.72
CA ARG A 119 5.40 -26.16 11.13
C ARG A 119 4.48 -26.42 12.33
N ASN A 120 4.79 -25.85 13.48
CA ASN A 120 3.86 -25.78 14.61
C ASN A 120 2.88 -24.61 14.43
N ALA A 121 1.59 -24.93 14.33
CA ALA A 121 0.49 -23.98 14.27
C ALA A 121 0.01 -23.63 15.69
N THR A 122 0.32 -22.42 16.16
CA THR A 122 -0.30 -21.85 17.36
C THR A 122 -1.72 -21.41 17.03
N LYS A 123 -2.70 -22.03 17.70
CA LYS A 123 -4.11 -21.64 17.68
C LYS A 123 -4.28 -20.39 18.54
N ASN A 124 -4.69 -19.28 17.94
CA ASN A 124 -5.00 -18.03 18.63
C ASN A 124 -6.48 -18.04 19.07
N PRO A 125 -6.83 -17.81 20.36
CA PRO A 125 -8.23 -17.78 20.79
C PRO A 125 -8.86 -16.41 20.49
N LEU A 126 -10.09 -16.43 19.98
CA LEU A 126 -10.90 -15.26 19.67
C LEU A 126 -11.38 -14.59 20.97
N VAL A 127 -10.98 -13.34 21.19
CA VAL A 127 -11.53 -12.48 22.25
C VAL A 127 -12.81 -11.80 21.78
N ARG A 128 -13.91 -12.10 22.47
CA ARG A 128 -15.25 -11.55 22.25
C ARG A 128 -15.36 -10.19 22.94
N VAL A 129 -15.43 -9.10 22.16
CA VAL A 129 -15.71 -7.76 22.70
C VAL A 129 -17.21 -7.56 22.87
N SER A 130 -17.62 -7.30 24.11
CA SER A 130 -18.97 -6.88 24.50
C SER A 130 -19.17 -5.40 24.16
N THR A 131 -20.17 -5.09 23.34
CA THR A 131 -20.56 -3.72 22.99
C THR A 131 -21.37 -3.07 24.12
N HIS A 132 -20.80 -2.08 24.80
CA HIS A 132 -21.55 -1.15 25.64
C HIS A 132 -22.12 -0.02 24.76
N VAL A 133 -23.44 0.02 24.63
CA VAL A 133 -24.19 1.13 24.01
C VAL A 133 -24.35 2.22 25.06
N TYR A 134 -23.63 3.34 24.90
CA TYR A 134 -23.94 4.55 25.67
C TYR A 134 -25.02 5.34 24.95
N ASN A 135 -26.13 5.53 25.67
CA ASN A 135 -27.33 6.25 25.28
C ASN A 135 -27.08 7.76 25.37
N LEU A 136 -27.47 8.52 24.34
CA LEU A 136 -27.26 9.95 24.18
C LEU A 136 -28.49 10.70 24.74
N PRO A 137 -28.36 11.67 25.66
CA PRO A 137 -29.51 12.44 26.11
C PRO A 137 -29.86 13.55 25.11
N SER A 138 -31.10 13.53 24.62
CA SER A 138 -31.73 14.57 23.81
C SER A 138 -31.93 15.85 24.64
N SER A 139 -31.22 16.93 24.30
CA SER A 139 -31.47 18.26 24.84
C SER A 139 -32.65 18.91 24.10
N SER A 140 -33.81 18.95 24.77
CA SER A 140 -34.98 19.73 24.38
C SER A 140 -34.78 21.21 24.68
N SER A 141 -34.89 22.04 23.64
CA SER A 141 -34.87 23.50 23.67
C SER A 141 -36.03 24.08 24.48
N SER A 142 -35.75 25.07 25.34
CA SER A 142 -36.74 26.02 25.86
C SER A 142 -36.04 27.32 26.25
N HIS A 143 -36.37 28.40 25.54
CA HIS A 143 -36.66 29.77 26.01
C HIS A 143 -36.47 30.77 24.85
#